data_AF-A0A528JQF2-F1
#
_entry.id   AF-A0A528JQF2-F1
#
_cell.length_a   1.000
_cell.length_b   1.000
_cell.length_c   1.000
_cell.angle_alpha   90.00
_cell.angle_beta   90.00
_cell.angle_gamma   90.00
#
_symmetry.space_group_name_H-M   'P 1'
#
loop_
_entity.id
_entity.type
_entity.pdbx_description
1 polymer ?
#
loop_
_entity_poly.entity_id
_entity_poly.type
_entity_poly.pdbx_seq_one_letter_code
_entity_poly.pdbx_strand_id
1 'polypeptide(L)'
;MIRLLLVFAAALAFACGGTWGAKLDLTTVNQAQFAAGEPKDADPTVLKAQILLDRARFSPGPIDGRLSENFAKAIGAFQQANGLPSDGKLTPETWSKLMATSTEPVLVTYEVTRKDVRGPFTRRIPARMERMARLRRLGYRTAAEKLAEHFHVSEQLLRMLNPGKGFRKAGTTLVVPDVGRGDPPAGVARIEVDKGARLVRVLDPSGKWLAVYPASIGSDENPAPSGMAEVKRVVRNPTYHYDPDFAFKGVRTKRPFTIAAGPNNPVGSVWI
;
A
#
# COMPACT_ATOMS: atom_id res chain seq x y z
N MET A 1 23.08 -78.27 5.82
CA MET A 1 22.74 -77.35 4.72
C MET A 1 21.66 -76.40 5.21
N ILE A 2 22.03 -75.22 5.74
CA ILE A 2 21.08 -74.22 6.27
C ILE A 2 21.33 -72.93 5.48
N ARG A 3 20.31 -72.49 4.73
CA ARG A 3 20.33 -71.29 3.89
C ARG A 3 20.22 -70.04 4.76
N LEU A 4 21.18 -69.13 4.60
CA LEU A 4 21.18 -67.78 5.17
C LEU A 4 20.32 -66.86 4.29
N LEU A 5 19.25 -66.27 4.85
CA LEU A 5 18.45 -65.23 4.21
C LEU A 5 18.90 -63.87 4.75
N LEU A 6 19.57 -63.08 3.89
CA LEU A 6 19.91 -61.68 4.14
C LEU A 6 18.69 -60.80 3.83
N VAL A 7 18.17 -60.10 4.84
CA VAL A 7 17.14 -59.07 4.67
C VAL A 7 17.83 -57.71 4.59
N PHE A 8 17.76 -57.08 3.41
CA PHE A 8 18.19 -55.69 3.20
C PHE A 8 17.08 -54.75 3.69
N ALA A 9 17.36 -53.98 4.75
CA ALA A 9 16.49 -52.89 5.18
C ALA A 9 16.89 -51.61 4.42
N ALA A 10 16.05 -51.17 3.49
CA ALA A 10 16.20 -49.89 2.82
C ALA A 10 15.66 -48.77 3.72
N ALA A 11 16.56 -47.92 4.24
CA ALA A 11 16.18 -46.72 4.96
C ALA A 11 15.78 -45.63 3.95
N LEU A 12 14.48 -45.36 3.81
CA LEU A 12 13.99 -44.16 3.15
C LEU A 12 14.21 -42.95 4.05
N ALA A 13 15.17 -42.09 3.68
CA ALA A 13 15.30 -40.77 4.27
C ALA A 13 14.20 -39.86 3.70
N PHE A 14 13.16 -39.58 4.51
CA PHE A 14 12.23 -38.49 4.24
C PHE A 14 12.96 -37.16 4.43
N ALA A 15 13.38 -36.53 3.33
CA ALA A 15 13.76 -35.13 3.33
C ALA A 15 12.47 -34.29 3.46
N CYS A 16 12.13 -33.92 4.70
CA CYS A 16 11.18 -32.84 4.95
C CYS A 16 11.81 -31.51 4.51
N GLY A 17 11.72 -31.22 3.22
CA GLY A 17 11.93 -29.88 2.68
C GLY A 17 10.78 -28.99 3.14
N GLY A 18 10.89 -28.42 4.33
CA GLY A 18 10.03 -27.30 4.71
C GLY A 18 10.27 -26.17 3.71
N THR A 19 9.25 -25.79 2.94
CA THR A 19 9.31 -24.61 2.08
C THR A 19 9.38 -23.38 2.99
N TRP A 20 10.60 -22.96 3.31
CA TRP A 20 10.84 -21.65 3.89
C TRP A 20 10.40 -20.64 2.83
N GLY A 21 9.28 -19.96 3.07
CA GLY A 21 8.89 -18.81 2.24
C GLY A 21 10.08 -17.86 2.14
N ALA A 22 10.36 -17.37 0.93
CA ALA A 22 11.53 -16.53 0.67
C ALA A 22 11.59 -15.39 1.70
N LYS A 23 12.72 -15.29 2.40
CA LYS A 23 12.91 -14.30 3.44
C LYS A 23 12.89 -12.91 2.80
N LEU A 24 12.01 -12.03 3.28
CA LEU A 24 12.00 -10.63 2.86
C LEU A 24 13.08 -9.88 3.64
N ASP A 25 14.24 -9.72 3.03
CA ASP A 25 15.31 -8.87 3.55
C ASP A 25 15.91 -7.95 2.49
N LEU A 26 16.74 -7.02 2.94
CA LEU A 26 17.29 -5.93 2.14
C LEU A 26 17.97 -6.45 0.86
N THR A 27 18.81 -7.48 0.99
CA THR A 27 19.55 -8.04 -0.15
C THR A 27 18.61 -8.77 -1.09
N THR A 28 17.77 -9.66 -0.57
CA THR A 28 16.89 -10.51 -1.37
C THR A 28 15.93 -9.67 -2.22
N VAL A 29 15.32 -8.64 -1.63
CA VAL A 29 14.36 -7.79 -2.35
C VAL A 29 15.09 -6.87 -3.33
N ASN A 30 16.20 -6.23 -2.95
CA ASN A 30 16.93 -5.35 -3.87
C ASN A 30 17.49 -6.09 -5.09
N GLN A 31 17.93 -7.34 -4.91
CA GLN A 31 18.49 -8.17 -5.98
C GLN A 31 17.44 -9.01 -6.73
N ALA A 32 16.18 -9.00 -6.29
CA ALA A 32 15.10 -9.74 -6.93
C ALA A 32 15.06 -9.45 -8.44
N GLN A 33 14.87 -10.53 -9.19
CA GLN A 33 14.72 -10.54 -10.65
C GLN A 33 13.30 -10.96 -11.01
N PHE A 34 12.94 -10.81 -12.29
CA PHE A 34 11.68 -11.34 -12.77
C PHE A 34 11.59 -12.85 -12.48
N ALA A 35 10.49 -13.25 -11.87
CA ALA A 35 10.14 -14.64 -11.60
C ALA A 35 8.73 -14.88 -12.14
N ALA A 36 8.59 -15.90 -12.98
CA ALA A 36 7.28 -16.31 -13.45
C ALA A 36 6.54 -17.08 -12.35
N GLY A 37 5.24 -16.83 -12.20
CA GLY A 37 4.38 -17.55 -11.27
C GLY A 37 3.47 -16.63 -10.45
N GLU A 38 2.58 -17.25 -9.68
CA GLU A 38 1.64 -16.57 -8.79
C GLU A 38 2.00 -16.93 -7.34
N PRO A 39 2.86 -16.14 -6.67
CA PRO A 39 3.20 -16.40 -5.27
C PRO A 39 1.95 -16.32 -4.39
N LYS A 40 1.79 -17.29 -3.49
CA LYS A 40 0.66 -17.35 -2.54
C LYS A 40 0.82 -16.36 -1.38
N ASP A 41 2.06 -15.95 -1.11
CA ASP A 41 2.42 -15.07 -0.01
C ASP A 41 3.23 -13.86 -0.50
N ALA A 42 3.68 -13.05 0.46
CA ALA A 42 4.52 -11.91 0.14
C ALA A 42 5.83 -12.38 -0.52
N ASP A 43 6.14 -11.78 -1.67
CA ASP A 43 7.20 -12.21 -2.57
C ASP A 43 8.19 -11.07 -2.86
N PRO A 44 9.51 -11.32 -2.89
CA PRO A 44 10.51 -10.29 -3.16
C PRO A 44 10.35 -9.57 -4.51
N THR A 45 9.99 -10.30 -5.57
CA THR A 45 9.81 -9.74 -6.92
C THR A 45 8.56 -8.87 -6.97
N VAL A 46 7.44 -9.32 -6.38
CA VAL A 46 6.22 -8.52 -6.28
C VAL A 46 6.45 -7.27 -5.42
N LEU A 47 7.12 -7.40 -4.28
CA LEU A 47 7.44 -6.27 -3.40
C LEU A 47 8.28 -5.22 -4.13
N LYS A 48 9.33 -5.63 -4.84
CA LYS A 48 10.16 -4.73 -5.65
C LYS A 48 9.34 -4.03 -6.73
N ALA A 49 8.48 -4.75 -7.43
CA ALA A 49 7.60 -4.16 -8.45
C ALA A 49 6.64 -3.12 -7.84
N GLN A 50 6.01 -3.42 -6.69
CA GLN A 50 5.13 -2.47 -5.99
C GLN A 50 5.86 -1.17 -5.61
N ILE A 51 7.10 -1.25 -5.12
CA ILE A 51 7.89 -0.06 -4.74
C ILE A 51 8.26 0.77 -5.97
N LEU A 52 8.68 0.14 -7.07
CA LEU A 52 9.00 0.85 -8.32
C LEU A 52 7.76 1.51 -8.93
N LEU A 53 6.61 0.84 -8.90
CA LEU A 53 5.33 1.41 -9.30
C LEU A 53 4.96 2.64 -8.45
N ASP A 54 5.13 2.55 -7.12
CA ASP A 54 4.86 3.66 -6.22
C ASP A 54 5.74 4.89 -6.51
N ARG A 55 7.04 4.67 -6.76
CA ARG A 55 7.99 5.71 -7.20
C ARG A 55 7.57 6.33 -8.53
N ALA A 56 7.13 5.50 -9.48
CA ALA A 56 6.64 5.92 -10.79
C ALA A 56 5.24 6.57 -10.74
N ARG A 57 4.64 6.73 -9.56
CA ARG A 57 3.30 7.29 -9.32
C ARG A 57 2.15 6.46 -9.87
N PHE A 58 2.35 5.18 -10.08
CA PHE A 58 1.29 4.19 -10.35
C PHE A 58 1.02 3.42 -9.06
N SER A 59 0.17 3.94 -8.19
CA SER A 59 0.02 3.39 -6.84
C SER A 59 -0.51 1.96 -6.89
N PRO A 60 0.19 0.96 -6.30
CA PRO A 60 -0.31 -0.41 -6.20
C PRO A 60 -1.32 -0.61 -5.06
N GLY A 61 -1.74 0.49 -4.41
CA GLY A 61 -2.35 0.44 -3.07
C GLY A 61 -1.28 0.32 -1.98
N PRO A 62 -1.61 -0.24 -0.81
CA PRO A 62 -0.64 -0.52 0.24
C PRO A 62 0.45 -1.49 -0.27
N ILE A 63 1.71 -1.15 -0.03
CA ILE A 63 2.83 -2.04 -0.34
C ILE A 63 2.85 -3.16 0.70
N ASP A 64 2.70 -4.40 0.24
CA ASP A 64 2.57 -5.59 1.08
C ASP A 64 3.30 -6.84 0.52
N GLY A 65 3.89 -6.72 -0.67
CA GLY A 65 4.58 -7.79 -1.38
C GLY A 65 3.66 -8.84 -1.99
N ARG A 66 2.34 -8.64 -2.01
CA ARG A 66 1.37 -9.63 -2.48
C ARG A 66 0.71 -9.22 -3.80
N LEU A 67 0.29 -10.22 -4.56
CA LEU A 67 -0.59 -9.99 -5.70
C LEU A 67 -1.96 -9.53 -5.20
N SER A 68 -2.49 -8.45 -5.80
CA SER A 68 -3.80 -7.89 -5.47
C SER A 68 -4.43 -7.24 -6.70
N GLU A 69 -5.74 -6.97 -6.63
CA GLU A 69 -6.46 -6.27 -7.70
C GLU A 69 -5.88 -4.86 -7.94
N ASN A 70 -5.48 -4.15 -6.88
CA ASN A 70 -4.87 -2.83 -7.00
C ASN A 70 -3.47 -2.90 -7.63
N PHE A 71 -2.69 -3.94 -7.31
CA PHE A 71 -1.41 -4.19 -7.97
C PHE A 71 -1.60 -4.46 -9.47
N ALA A 72 -2.56 -5.32 -9.84
CA ALA A 72 -2.86 -5.60 -11.25
C ALA A 72 -3.31 -4.35 -12.02
N LYS A 73 -4.15 -3.50 -11.40
CA LYS A 73 -4.54 -2.20 -11.98
C LYS A 73 -3.36 -1.26 -12.18
N ALA A 74 -2.45 -1.18 -11.20
CA ALA A 74 -1.25 -0.35 -11.31
C ALA A 74 -0.32 -0.84 -12.42
N ILE A 75 -0.15 -2.16 -12.56
CA ILE A 75 0.60 -2.77 -13.66
C ILE A 75 -0.04 -2.44 -15.00
N GLY A 76 -1.36 -2.65 -15.15
CA GLY A 76 -2.07 -2.33 -16.40
C GLY A 76 -1.90 -0.86 -16.77
N ALA A 77 -2.05 0.02 -15.78
CA ALA A 77 -1.88 1.44 -16.01
C ALA A 77 -0.44 1.83 -16.41
N PHE A 78 0.56 1.22 -15.78
CA PHE A 78 1.96 1.42 -16.13
C PHE A 78 2.28 0.87 -17.52
N GLN A 79 1.75 -0.30 -17.87
CA GLN A 79 1.87 -0.90 -19.20
C GLN A 79 1.31 0.03 -20.28
N GLN A 80 0.08 0.52 -20.10
CA GLN A 80 -0.55 1.46 -21.03
C GLN A 80 0.28 2.73 -21.20
N ALA A 81 0.75 3.32 -20.10
CA ALA A 81 1.59 4.53 -20.14
C ALA A 81 2.95 4.31 -20.84
N ASN A 82 3.39 3.07 -20.97
CA ASN A 82 4.65 2.69 -21.60
C ASN A 82 4.47 2.00 -22.96
N GLY A 83 3.26 2.03 -23.54
CA GLY A 83 2.97 1.43 -24.85
C GLY A 83 3.01 -0.10 -24.88
N LEU A 84 2.83 -0.75 -23.73
CA LEU A 84 2.74 -2.20 -23.61
C LEU A 84 1.27 -2.65 -23.61
N PRO A 85 0.99 -3.93 -23.93
CA PRO A 85 -0.33 -4.52 -23.69
C PRO A 85 -0.72 -4.37 -22.21
N SER A 86 -1.85 -3.70 -21.94
CA SER A 86 -2.34 -3.41 -20.59
C SER A 86 -3.17 -4.58 -20.04
N ASP A 87 -2.52 -5.71 -19.78
CA ASP A 87 -3.17 -6.93 -19.26
C ASP A 87 -3.14 -7.05 -17.73
N GLY A 88 -2.43 -6.14 -17.05
CA GLY A 88 -2.33 -6.11 -15.59
C GLY A 88 -1.43 -7.20 -15.00
N LYS A 89 -0.72 -7.97 -15.84
CA LYS A 89 0.18 -9.03 -15.41
C LYS A 89 1.62 -8.54 -15.41
N LEU A 90 2.37 -8.89 -14.37
CA LEU A 90 3.81 -8.62 -14.38
C LEU A 90 4.47 -9.55 -15.40
N THR A 91 4.88 -9.00 -16.54
CA THR A 91 5.62 -9.71 -17.60
C THR A 91 7.11 -9.34 -17.58
N PRO A 92 8.00 -10.09 -18.27
CA PRO A 92 9.40 -9.70 -18.41
C PRO A 92 9.59 -8.29 -19.02
N GLU A 93 8.76 -7.91 -19.99
CA GLU A 93 8.81 -6.59 -20.64
C GLU A 93 8.39 -5.49 -19.67
N THR A 94 7.31 -5.73 -18.91
CA THR A 94 6.83 -4.82 -17.87
C THR A 94 7.89 -4.66 -16.78
N TRP A 95 8.50 -5.75 -16.34
CA TRP A 95 9.59 -5.76 -15.36
C TRP A 95 10.79 -4.95 -15.84
N SER A 96 11.22 -5.16 -17.08
CA SER A 96 12.33 -4.41 -17.69
C SER A 96 12.06 -2.90 -17.69
N LYS A 97 10.84 -2.49 -18.07
CA LYS A 97 10.42 -1.08 -18.02
C LYS A 97 10.40 -0.52 -16.58
N LEU A 98 9.92 -1.29 -15.61
CA LEU A 98 9.94 -0.89 -14.19
C LEU A 98 11.39 -0.69 -13.69
N MET A 99 12.28 -1.64 -13.99
CA MET A 99 13.69 -1.56 -13.60
C MET A 99 14.40 -0.34 -14.22
N ALA A 100 13.99 0.08 -15.41
CA ALA A 100 14.52 1.28 -16.05
C ALA A 100 14.05 2.60 -15.42
N THR A 101 13.04 2.58 -14.52
CA THR A 101 12.55 3.80 -13.86
C THR A 101 13.50 4.31 -12.77
N SER A 102 14.34 3.44 -12.20
CA SER A 102 15.20 3.78 -11.08
C SER A 102 16.30 2.74 -10.90
N THR A 103 17.55 3.20 -10.74
CA THR A 103 18.70 2.36 -10.34
C THR A 103 18.89 2.29 -8.82
N GLU A 104 18.19 3.14 -8.06
CA GLU A 104 18.30 3.20 -6.59
C GLU A 104 17.71 1.96 -5.91
N PRO A 105 18.30 1.46 -4.80
CA PRO A 105 17.76 0.37 -4.01
C PRO A 105 16.30 0.60 -3.60
N VAL A 106 15.45 -0.42 -3.68
CA VAL A 106 14.03 -0.33 -3.30
C VAL A 106 13.81 -0.49 -1.79
N LEU A 107 14.69 -1.20 -1.11
CA LEU A 107 14.76 -1.27 0.35
C LEU A 107 16.04 -0.62 0.86
N VAL A 108 15.90 0.17 1.92
CA VAL A 108 17.00 0.87 2.59
C VAL A 108 16.93 0.67 4.10
N THR A 109 18.00 1.03 4.79
CA THR A 109 17.98 1.14 6.25
C THR A 109 17.50 2.53 6.67
N TYR A 110 16.70 2.57 7.73
CA TYR A 110 16.16 3.79 8.31
C TYR A 110 16.35 3.79 9.81
N GLU A 111 16.94 4.85 10.36
CA GLU A 111 17.03 5.04 11.80
C GLU A 111 15.77 5.73 12.32
N VAL A 112 15.01 5.03 13.17
CA VAL A 112 13.82 5.58 13.81
C VAL A 112 14.18 6.81 14.63
N THR A 113 13.54 7.93 14.34
CA THR A 113 13.83 9.20 15.03
C THR A 113 12.99 9.37 16.27
N ARG A 114 13.36 10.35 17.12
CA ARG A 114 12.50 10.80 18.24
C ARG A 114 11.15 11.31 17.76
N LYS A 115 11.06 11.90 16.55
CA LYS A 115 9.80 12.42 16.00
C LYS A 115 8.82 11.29 15.68
N ASP A 116 9.31 10.13 15.30
CA ASP A 116 8.46 8.98 14.93
C ASP A 116 7.78 8.38 16.15
N VAL A 117 8.49 8.32 17.27
CA VAL A 117 8.01 7.65 18.49
C VAL A 117 7.34 8.58 19.50
N ARG A 118 7.44 9.90 19.33
CA ARG A 118 6.89 10.88 20.30
C ARG A 118 5.37 11.04 20.24
N GLY A 119 4.73 10.77 19.10
CA GLY A 119 3.31 11.02 18.90
C GLY A 119 2.98 12.51 18.61
N PRO A 120 1.75 12.99 18.89
CA PRO A 120 0.74 12.37 19.73
C PRO A 120 0.03 11.16 19.09
N PHE A 121 -0.18 10.10 19.87
CA PHE A 121 -0.90 8.91 19.45
C PHE A 121 -2.30 8.83 20.05
N THR A 122 -3.26 8.29 19.29
CA THR A 122 -4.64 8.04 19.73
C THR A 122 -4.85 6.54 19.83
N ARG A 123 -4.41 5.94 20.96
CA ARG A 123 -4.32 4.47 21.11
C ARG A 123 -5.63 3.72 20.89
N ARG A 124 -6.76 4.35 21.20
CA ARG A 124 -8.10 3.77 21.04
C ARG A 124 -8.95 4.72 20.21
N ILE A 125 -9.31 4.27 19.02
CA ILE A 125 -10.23 4.98 18.12
C ILE A 125 -11.49 4.10 18.02
N PRO A 126 -12.63 4.55 18.56
CA PRO A 126 -13.89 3.82 18.44
C PRO A 126 -14.34 3.71 16.98
N ALA A 127 -14.94 2.58 16.60
CA ALA A 127 -15.50 2.40 15.25
C ALA A 127 -16.75 3.26 15.01
N ARG A 128 -17.54 3.55 16.06
CA ARG A 128 -18.77 4.36 15.94
C ARG A 128 -18.44 5.85 15.82
N MET A 129 -18.95 6.50 14.79
CA MET A 129 -18.68 7.91 14.47
C MET A 129 -19.07 8.85 15.62
N GLU A 130 -20.19 8.59 16.30
CA GLU A 130 -20.65 9.43 17.42
C GLU A 130 -19.69 9.37 18.62
N ARG A 131 -18.97 8.25 18.78
CA ARG A 131 -17.95 8.08 19.82
C ARG A 131 -16.61 8.65 19.37
N MET A 132 -16.30 8.54 18.09
CA MET A 132 -15.13 9.14 17.46
C MET A 132 -15.15 10.68 17.58
N ALA A 133 -16.33 11.29 17.44
CA ALA A 133 -16.53 12.74 17.58
C ALA A 133 -16.18 13.30 18.97
N ARG A 134 -16.07 12.43 19.99
CA ARG A 134 -15.66 12.83 21.36
C ARG A 134 -14.15 12.91 21.52
N LEU A 135 -13.37 12.46 20.53
CA LEU A 135 -11.92 12.50 20.56
C LEU A 135 -11.43 13.90 20.15
N ARG A 136 -10.44 14.43 20.89
CA ARG A 136 -9.79 15.70 20.56
C ARG A 136 -9.00 15.66 19.24
N ARG A 137 -8.60 14.46 18.78
CA ARG A 137 -7.86 14.22 17.54
C ARG A 137 -7.95 12.75 17.13
N LEU A 138 -7.71 12.48 15.85
CA LEU A 138 -7.57 11.14 15.29
C LEU A 138 -6.13 10.87 14.82
N GLY A 139 -5.19 10.96 15.77
CA GLY A 139 -3.79 10.62 15.52
C GLY A 139 -3.60 9.15 15.17
N TYR A 140 -2.40 8.78 14.70
CA TYR A 140 -1.99 7.37 14.59
C TYR A 140 -2.18 6.66 15.94
N ARG A 141 -2.55 5.38 15.94
CA ARG A 141 -2.73 4.60 17.17
C ARG A 141 -1.39 4.21 17.77
N THR A 142 -0.40 3.96 16.91
CA THR A 142 0.95 3.55 17.33
C THR A 142 2.05 4.17 16.46
N ALA A 143 3.29 4.08 16.94
CA ALA A 143 4.48 4.43 16.14
C ALA A 143 4.66 3.49 14.92
N ALA A 144 4.27 2.22 15.05
CA ALA A 144 4.34 1.26 13.94
C ALA A 144 3.41 1.67 12.80
N GLU A 145 2.17 2.04 13.11
CA GLU A 145 1.21 2.58 12.14
C GLU A 145 1.73 3.85 11.46
N LYS A 146 2.25 4.79 12.25
CA LYS A 146 2.85 6.02 11.71
C LYS A 146 3.99 5.73 10.73
N LEU A 147 4.90 4.82 11.09
CA LEU A 147 6.02 4.42 10.24
C LEU A 147 5.53 3.67 8.99
N ALA A 148 4.56 2.78 9.14
CA ALA A 148 3.99 2.03 8.02
C ALA A 148 3.38 2.98 6.98
N GLU A 149 2.59 3.95 7.43
CA GLU A 149 2.02 5.01 6.60
C GLU A 149 3.10 5.89 5.95
N HIS A 150 4.17 6.21 6.68
CA HIS A 150 5.28 6.99 6.13
C HIS A 150 5.98 6.30 4.96
N PHE A 151 6.11 4.97 5.02
CA PHE A 151 6.75 4.16 3.98
C PHE A 151 5.75 3.46 3.05
N HIS A 152 4.48 3.88 3.06
CA HIS A 152 3.39 3.33 2.22
C HIS A 152 3.19 1.81 2.32
N VAL A 153 3.57 1.20 3.45
CA VAL A 153 3.45 -0.25 3.68
C VAL A 153 2.31 -0.57 4.64
N SER A 154 1.86 -1.82 4.60
CA SER A 154 1.06 -2.36 5.71
C SER A 154 1.89 -2.49 7.00
N GLU A 155 1.25 -2.38 8.17
CA GLU A 155 1.91 -2.68 9.45
C GLU A 155 2.45 -4.12 9.50
N GLN A 156 1.79 -5.04 8.79
CA GLN A 156 2.22 -6.44 8.71
C GLN A 156 3.53 -6.57 7.92
N LEU A 157 3.63 -5.96 6.74
CA LEU A 157 4.86 -6.01 5.96
C LEU A 157 6.02 -5.33 6.70
N LEU A 158 5.76 -4.18 7.35
CA LEU A 158 6.79 -3.50 8.14
C LEU A 158 7.38 -4.40 9.23
N ARG A 159 6.55 -5.26 9.86
CA ARG A 159 7.00 -6.27 10.84
C ARG A 159 7.75 -7.42 10.18
N MET A 160 7.28 -7.89 9.02
CA MET A 160 7.95 -8.97 8.26
C MET A 160 9.35 -8.58 7.83
N LEU A 161 9.56 -7.33 7.39
CA LEU A 161 10.88 -6.79 7.04
C LEU A 161 11.81 -6.62 8.25
N ASN A 162 11.26 -6.57 9.47
CA ASN A 162 11.98 -6.24 10.69
C ASN A 162 11.72 -7.25 11.82
N PRO A 163 12.03 -8.54 11.60
CA PRO A 163 11.74 -9.59 12.58
C PRO A 163 12.45 -9.31 13.91
N GLY A 164 11.69 -9.39 15.02
CA GLY A 164 12.19 -9.16 16.37
C GLY A 164 12.48 -7.69 16.74
N LYS A 165 12.32 -6.73 15.81
CA LYS A 165 12.53 -5.30 16.11
C LYS A 165 11.27 -4.66 16.68
N GLY A 166 11.46 -3.70 17.59
CA GLY A 166 10.40 -2.86 18.12
C GLY A 166 10.33 -1.49 17.42
N PHE A 167 9.13 -0.90 17.35
CA PHE A 167 8.89 0.38 16.66
C PHE A 167 8.77 1.59 17.60
N ARG A 168 9.03 1.40 18.90
CA ARG A 168 8.76 2.41 19.95
C ARG A 168 10.00 3.17 20.43
N LYS A 169 11.20 2.75 20.00
CA LYS A 169 12.48 3.28 20.48
C LYS A 169 13.20 4.01 19.34
N ALA A 170 13.55 5.27 19.57
CA ALA A 170 14.42 6.02 18.66
C ALA A 170 15.83 5.39 18.63
N GLY A 171 16.53 5.51 17.50
CA GLY A 171 17.80 4.83 17.25
C GLY A 171 17.65 3.37 16.80
N THR A 172 16.42 2.85 16.69
CA THR A 172 16.21 1.51 16.11
C THR A 172 16.43 1.61 14.61
N THR A 173 17.37 0.84 14.07
CA THR A 173 17.52 0.67 12.62
C THR A 173 16.49 -0.33 12.10
N LEU A 174 15.71 0.10 11.11
CA LEU A 174 14.72 -0.70 10.39
C LEU A 174 15.11 -0.85 8.92
N VAL A 175 14.68 -1.92 8.29
CA VAL A 175 14.62 -2.07 6.82
C VAL A 175 13.23 -1.63 6.36
N VAL A 176 13.19 -0.68 5.43
CA VAL A 176 11.94 -0.07 4.95
C VAL A 176 12.00 0.16 3.44
N PRO A 177 10.86 0.24 2.74
CA PRO A 177 10.85 0.73 1.38
C PRO A 177 11.33 2.17 1.28
N ASP A 178 12.21 2.41 0.33
CA ASP A 178 12.48 3.76 -0.10
C ASP A 178 11.45 4.15 -1.16
N VAL A 179 10.36 4.77 -0.72
CA VAL A 179 9.25 5.15 -1.61
C VAL A 179 9.59 6.33 -2.52
N GLY A 180 10.72 7.02 -2.32
CA GLY A 180 11.45 7.83 -3.30
C GLY A 180 10.65 8.82 -4.18
N ARG A 181 9.41 9.16 -3.85
CA ARG A 181 8.59 10.04 -4.69
C ARG A 181 9.25 11.41 -4.71
N GLY A 182 9.75 11.80 -5.88
CA GLY A 182 10.25 13.16 -6.13
C GLY A 182 9.14 14.20 -6.00
N ASP A 183 9.44 15.44 -6.41
CA ASP A 183 8.47 16.53 -6.36
C ASP A 183 7.18 16.20 -7.13
N PRO A 184 6.01 16.67 -6.66
CA PRO A 184 4.75 16.50 -7.37
C PRO A 184 4.88 16.84 -8.85
N PRO A 185 4.21 16.11 -9.76
CA PRO A 185 4.36 16.35 -11.18
C PRO A 185 3.91 17.77 -11.52
N ALA A 186 4.75 18.49 -12.27
CA ALA A 186 4.39 19.80 -12.81
C ALA A 186 3.39 19.64 -13.97
N GLY A 187 2.63 20.71 -14.26
CA GLY A 187 1.75 20.74 -15.43
C GLY A 187 0.54 19.82 -15.34
N VAL A 188 -0.03 19.60 -14.15
CA VAL A 188 -1.31 18.89 -14.02
C VAL A 188 -2.42 19.71 -14.70
N ALA A 189 -3.09 19.10 -15.68
CA ALA A 189 -4.20 19.73 -16.40
C ALA A 189 -5.58 19.23 -15.91
N ARG A 190 -5.71 17.93 -15.63
CA ARG A 190 -6.99 17.34 -15.21
C ARG A 190 -6.81 16.17 -14.27
N ILE A 191 -7.77 16.00 -13.36
CA ILE A 191 -7.98 14.76 -12.59
C ILE A 191 -9.19 14.06 -13.18
N GLU A 192 -9.04 12.78 -13.50
CA GLU A 192 -10.10 11.92 -14.03
C GLU A 192 -10.42 10.82 -13.02
N VAL A 193 -11.70 10.67 -12.69
CA VAL A 193 -12.21 9.59 -11.84
C VAL A 193 -12.92 8.58 -12.75
N ASP A 194 -12.25 7.47 -13.04
CA ASP A 194 -12.80 6.39 -13.84
C ASP A 194 -13.56 5.41 -12.92
N LYS A 195 -14.89 5.53 -12.92
CA LYS A 195 -15.78 4.71 -12.08
C LYS A 195 -15.72 3.22 -12.46
N GLY A 196 -15.59 2.92 -13.75
CA GLY A 196 -15.57 1.55 -14.27
C GLY A 196 -14.25 0.84 -13.94
N ALA A 197 -13.13 1.52 -14.16
CA ALA A 197 -11.81 1.01 -13.82
C ALA A 197 -11.50 1.10 -12.31
N ARG A 198 -12.29 1.88 -11.55
CA ARG A 198 -12.05 2.23 -10.14
C ARG A 198 -10.66 2.84 -9.94
N LEU A 199 -10.35 3.83 -10.77
CA LEU A 199 -9.07 4.54 -10.80
C LEU A 199 -9.27 6.06 -10.73
N VAL A 200 -8.32 6.74 -10.09
CA VAL A 200 -8.11 8.18 -10.26
C VAL A 200 -6.84 8.37 -11.08
N ARG A 201 -6.92 9.13 -12.16
CA ARG A 201 -5.80 9.47 -13.05
C ARG A 201 -5.52 10.96 -12.97
N VAL A 202 -4.25 11.33 -12.94
CA VAL A 202 -3.78 12.71 -13.05
C VAL A 202 -3.16 12.86 -14.42
N LEU A 203 -3.62 13.81 -15.23
CA LEU A 203 -3.21 13.98 -16.62
C LEU A 203 -2.55 15.33 -16.85
N ASP A 204 -1.56 15.36 -17.74
CA ASP A 204 -0.98 16.59 -18.28
C ASP A 204 -1.84 17.16 -19.45
N PRO A 205 -1.49 18.32 -20.05
CA PRO A 205 -2.26 18.91 -21.14
C PRO A 205 -2.29 18.06 -22.42
N SER A 206 -1.33 17.15 -22.61
CA SER A 206 -1.30 16.22 -23.74
C SER A 206 -2.18 14.98 -23.53
N GLY A 207 -2.72 14.80 -22.32
CA GLY A 207 -3.47 13.61 -21.93
C GLY A 207 -2.58 12.47 -21.41
N LYS A 208 -1.28 12.70 -21.21
CA LYS A 208 -0.38 11.71 -20.62
C LYS A 208 -0.67 11.56 -19.13
N TRP A 209 -0.64 10.33 -18.64
CA TRP A 209 -0.82 10.03 -17.23
C TRP A 209 0.44 10.39 -16.42
N LEU A 210 0.27 11.27 -15.46
CA LEU A 210 1.29 11.73 -14.51
C LEU A 210 1.25 10.93 -13.19
N ALA A 211 0.07 10.43 -12.83
CA ALA A 211 -0.13 9.56 -11.67
C ALA A 211 -1.43 8.77 -11.82
N VAL A 212 -1.46 7.57 -11.23
CA VAL A 212 -2.64 6.70 -11.19
C VAL A 212 -2.79 6.13 -9.79
N TYR A 213 -4.02 6.17 -9.26
CA TYR A 213 -4.35 5.67 -7.93
C TYR A 213 -5.58 4.76 -8.00
N PRO A 214 -5.59 3.61 -7.30
CA PRO A 214 -6.81 2.85 -7.11
C PRO A 214 -7.81 3.68 -6.28
N ALA A 215 -9.09 3.53 -6.58
CA ALA A 215 -10.15 4.30 -5.95
C ALA A 215 -11.29 3.42 -5.47
N SER A 216 -11.77 3.69 -4.26
CA SER A 216 -13.09 3.23 -3.83
C SER A 216 -14.12 4.26 -4.29
N ILE A 217 -15.08 3.80 -5.09
CA ILE A 217 -16.14 4.63 -5.65
C ILE A 217 -17.42 4.39 -4.84
N GLY A 218 -18.28 5.42 -4.74
CA GLY A 218 -19.59 5.30 -4.12
C GLY A 218 -20.37 4.11 -4.68
N SER A 219 -21.11 3.43 -3.81
CA SER A 219 -21.87 2.23 -4.16
C SER A 219 -23.07 2.56 -5.05
N ASP A 220 -23.77 1.55 -5.55
CA ASP A 220 -24.98 1.77 -6.35
C ASP A 220 -26.09 2.46 -5.53
N GLU A 221 -26.13 2.24 -4.21
CA GLU A 221 -27.07 2.92 -3.31
C GLU A 221 -26.68 4.38 -3.04
N ASN A 222 -25.40 4.74 -3.18
CA ASN A 222 -24.89 6.10 -3.00
C ASN A 222 -23.88 6.44 -4.09
N PRO A 223 -24.33 6.61 -5.35
CA PRO A 223 -23.44 6.67 -6.50
C PRO A 223 -22.64 7.98 -6.50
N ALA A 224 -21.34 7.88 -6.81
CA ALA A 224 -20.54 9.06 -7.09
C ALA A 224 -21.11 9.80 -8.32
N PRO A 225 -21.27 11.15 -8.28
CA PRO A 225 -21.79 11.90 -9.41
C PRO A 225 -20.85 11.80 -10.62
N SER A 226 -21.42 11.90 -11.82
CA SER A 226 -20.69 11.92 -13.09
C SER A 226 -20.77 13.33 -13.71
N GLY A 227 -19.70 13.78 -14.36
CA GLY A 227 -19.65 15.07 -15.04
C GLY A 227 -18.31 15.77 -14.88
N MET A 228 -18.26 17.03 -15.31
CA MET A 228 -17.10 17.90 -15.09
C MET A 228 -17.29 18.70 -13.81
N ALA A 229 -16.24 18.77 -13.00
CA ALA A 229 -16.18 19.58 -11.80
C ALA A 229 -14.82 20.28 -11.72
N GLU A 230 -14.79 21.42 -11.04
CA GLU A 230 -13.58 22.18 -10.79
C GLU A 230 -13.14 21.97 -9.33
N VAL A 231 -11.86 21.70 -9.11
CA VAL A 231 -11.29 21.61 -7.77
C VAL A 231 -11.25 23.01 -7.15
N LYS A 232 -12.13 23.27 -6.18
CA LYS A 232 -12.23 24.58 -5.51
C LYS A 232 -11.34 24.71 -4.29
N ARG A 233 -11.00 23.61 -3.61
CA ARG A 233 -10.24 23.64 -2.36
C ARG A 233 -9.54 22.32 -2.11
N VAL A 234 -8.32 22.38 -1.58
CA VAL A 234 -7.64 21.22 -1.00
C VAL A 234 -7.46 21.45 0.50
N VAL A 235 -7.95 20.52 1.32
CA VAL A 235 -7.85 20.59 2.78
C VAL A 235 -6.96 19.45 3.27
N ARG A 236 -5.81 19.80 3.86
CA ARG A 236 -4.93 18.84 4.53
C ARG A 236 -5.33 18.67 5.99
N ASN A 237 -5.33 17.43 6.47
CA ASN A 237 -5.81 17.03 7.80
C ASN A 237 -7.22 17.60 8.10
N PRO A 238 -8.23 17.28 7.28
CA PRO A 238 -9.58 17.81 7.46
C PRO A 238 -10.23 17.30 8.76
N THR A 239 -11.14 18.11 9.30
CA THR A 239 -12.20 17.61 10.18
C THR A 239 -13.31 16.99 9.33
N TYR A 240 -14.13 16.13 9.90
CA TYR A 240 -15.31 15.59 9.22
C TYR A 240 -16.60 15.99 9.93
N HIS A 241 -17.46 16.75 9.25
CA HIS A 241 -18.77 17.12 9.76
C HIS A 241 -19.82 16.13 9.24
N TYR A 242 -20.54 15.50 10.15
CA TYR A 242 -21.65 14.60 9.82
C TYR A 242 -22.98 15.30 10.01
N ASP A 243 -23.80 15.27 8.96
CA ASP A 243 -25.20 15.69 9.00
C ASP A 243 -26.12 14.46 9.13
N PRO A 244 -27.03 14.40 10.13
CA PRO A 244 -27.97 13.29 10.29
C PRO A 244 -28.88 13.06 9.08
N ASP A 245 -29.09 14.03 8.20
CA ASP A 245 -29.92 13.89 7.00
C ASP A 245 -29.35 12.88 5.99
N PHE A 246 -28.04 12.60 6.05
CA PHE A 246 -27.42 11.54 5.25
C PHE A 246 -27.77 10.12 5.74
N ALA A 247 -28.31 9.97 6.95
CA ALA A 247 -28.79 8.71 7.51
C ALA A 247 -27.84 7.50 7.34
N PHE A 248 -26.53 7.70 7.60
CA PHE A 248 -25.53 6.65 7.39
C PHE A 248 -25.84 5.38 8.19
N LYS A 249 -25.72 4.22 7.53
CA LYS A 249 -25.93 2.92 8.16
C LYS A 249 -25.05 2.78 9.40
N GLY A 250 -25.69 2.55 10.55
CA GLY A 250 -25.00 2.35 11.83
C GLY A 250 -24.81 3.62 12.66
N VAL A 251 -25.10 4.81 12.12
CA VAL A 251 -25.15 6.07 12.88
C VAL A 251 -26.59 6.32 13.33
N ARG A 252 -26.80 6.60 14.62
CA ARG A 252 -28.16 6.67 15.23
C ARG A 252 -28.55 8.04 15.78
N THR A 253 -27.68 9.03 15.64
CA THR A 253 -27.93 10.37 16.18
C THR A 253 -28.85 11.18 15.27
N LYS A 254 -29.68 12.02 15.89
CA LYS A 254 -30.48 13.06 15.20
C LYS A 254 -29.82 14.45 15.27
N ARG A 255 -28.65 14.56 15.89
CA ARG A 255 -27.89 15.81 16.02
C ARG A 255 -26.61 15.71 15.20
N PRO A 256 -26.24 16.77 14.46
CA PRO A 256 -24.96 16.81 13.76
C PRO A 256 -23.80 16.78 14.75
N PHE A 257 -22.65 16.32 14.27
CA PHE A 257 -21.41 16.32 15.05
C PHE A 257 -20.20 16.47 14.14
N THR A 258 -19.08 16.88 14.72
CA THR A 258 -17.81 17.01 14.01
C THR A 258 -16.77 16.07 14.61
N ILE A 259 -16.15 15.27 13.75
CA ILE A 259 -15.00 14.43 14.05
C ILE A 259 -13.72 15.24 13.83
N ALA A 260 -12.86 15.22 14.85
CA ALA A 260 -11.60 15.97 14.85
C ALA A 260 -10.62 15.50 13.75
N ALA A 261 -9.70 16.38 13.39
CA ALA A 261 -8.68 16.08 12.39
C ALA A 261 -7.67 15.01 12.85
N GLY A 262 -7.09 14.33 11.87
CA GLY A 262 -5.94 13.44 12.04
C GLY A 262 -5.87 12.36 10.96
N PRO A 263 -4.75 11.62 10.89
CA PRO A 263 -4.52 10.59 9.87
C PRO A 263 -5.54 9.44 9.89
N ASN A 264 -6.18 9.16 11.03
CA ASN A 264 -7.24 8.14 11.13
C ASN A 264 -8.66 8.71 10.90
N ASN A 265 -8.78 9.96 10.41
CA ASN A 265 -10.09 10.52 10.11
C ASN A 265 -10.77 9.73 8.97
N PRO A 266 -12.09 9.47 9.03
CA PRO A 266 -12.80 8.69 8.01
C PRO A 266 -12.73 9.26 6.58
N VAL A 267 -12.46 10.56 6.42
CA VAL A 267 -12.25 11.16 5.08
C VAL A 267 -10.76 11.24 4.67
N GLY A 268 -9.88 10.60 5.43
CA GLY A 268 -8.44 10.56 5.15
C GLY A 268 -7.68 11.81 5.59
N SER A 269 -6.43 11.88 5.16
CA SER A 269 -5.48 12.96 5.52
C SER A 269 -5.51 14.15 4.56
N VAL A 270 -6.14 14.02 3.40
CA VAL A 270 -6.31 15.08 2.40
C VAL A 270 -7.69 14.94 1.78
N TRP A 271 -8.41 16.05 1.69
CA TRP A 271 -9.67 16.18 0.97
C TRP A 271 -9.49 17.17 -0.18
N ILE A 272 -9.95 16.80 -1.38
CA ILE A 272 -9.83 17.55 -2.63
C ILE A 272 -11.24 17.82 -3.15
#